data_AF-A0A519R1M3-F1
#
_entry.id   AF-A0A519R1M3-F1
#
_cell.length_a   1.000
_cell.length_b   1.000
_cell.length_c   1.000
_cell.angle_alpha   90.00
_cell.angle_beta   90.00
_cell.angle_gamma   90.00
#
_symmetry.space_group_name_H-M   'P 1'
#
loop_
_entity.id
_entity.type
_entity.pdbx_description
1 polymer ?
#
loop_
_entity_poly.entity_id
_entity_poly.type
_entity_poly.pdbx_seq_one_letter_code
_entity_poly.pdbx_strand_id
1 'polypeptide(L)'
;MPSIRKHKLIFELPASLKESKFKEVLDTAIKLTYSMNQPMIYRNSMCVEKNQFIHNYKDGRIYLIEQNQVNSEERVIKVLS
;
A
#
# COMPACT_ATOMS: atom_id res chain seq x y z
N MET A 1 -19.05 21.82 -21.71
CA MET A 1 -18.52 21.13 -20.51
C MET A 1 -19.69 20.76 -19.62
N PRO A 2 -19.97 19.49 -19.32
CA PRO A 2 -21.07 19.15 -18.43
C PRO A 2 -20.68 19.52 -16.98
N SER A 3 -21.53 20.29 -16.31
CA SER A 3 -21.34 20.65 -14.91
C SER A 3 -21.49 19.40 -14.04
N ILE A 4 -20.43 19.03 -13.32
CA ILE A 4 -20.49 17.97 -12.31
C ILE A 4 -21.36 18.51 -11.17
N ARG A 5 -22.64 18.09 -11.13
CA ARG A 5 -23.52 18.39 -10.00
C ARG A 5 -22.92 17.70 -8.77
N LYS A 6 -22.48 18.48 -7.77
CA LYS A 6 -22.06 17.94 -6.48
C LYS A 6 -23.28 17.30 -5.81
N HIS A 7 -23.38 15.98 -5.88
CA HIS A 7 -24.35 15.23 -5.09
C HIS A 7 -24.02 15.48 -3.61
N LYS A 8 -24.91 16.17 -2.90
CA LYS A 8 -24.77 16.43 -1.47
C LYS A 8 -25.08 15.11 -0.74
N LEU A 9 -24.09 14.56 -0.05
CA LEU A 9 -24.27 13.36 0.76
C LEU A 9 -25.34 13.65 1.82
N ILE A 10 -26.32 12.74 1.95
CA ILE A 10 -27.39 12.84 2.96
C ILE A 10 -26.81 12.66 4.37
N PHE A 11 -25.68 11.97 4.48
CA PHE A 11 -24.94 11.74 5.70
C PHE A 11 -23.45 11.56 5.40
N GLU A 12 -22.59 12.18 6.20
CA GLU A 12 -21.14 12.03 6.11
C GLU A 12 -20.58 11.80 7.52
N LEU A 13 -19.77 10.76 7.69
CA LEU A 13 -19.09 10.50 8.95
C LEU A 13 -18.06 11.61 9.25
N PRO A 14 -17.90 12.01 10.53
CA PRO A 14 -16.79 12.86 10.93
C PRO A 14 -15.45 12.26 10.49
N ALA A 15 -14.50 13.11 10.12
CA ALA A 15 -13.17 12.67 9.65
C ALA A 15 -12.48 11.72 10.64
N SER A 16 -12.53 12.03 11.93
CA SER A 16 -11.96 11.20 13.00
C SER A 16 -12.56 9.79 13.06
N LEU A 17 -13.87 9.65 12.82
CA LEU A 17 -14.52 8.33 12.82
C LEU A 17 -14.17 7.53 11.57
N LYS A 18 -14.02 8.21 10.41
CA LYS A 18 -13.53 7.59 9.19
C LYS A 18 -12.10 7.05 9.38
N GLU A 19 -11.22 7.87 9.95
CA GLU A 19 -9.83 7.48 10.26
C GLU A 19 -9.77 6.30 11.21
N SER A 20 -10.55 6.32 12.30
CA SER A 20 -10.58 5.21 13.27
C SER A 20 -11.02 3.90 12.62
N LYS A 21 -12.11 3.93 11.83
CA LYS A 21 -12.59 2.75 11.12
C LYS A 21 -11.58 2.27 10.07
N PHE A 22 -10.95 3.19 9.36
CA PHE A 22 -9.95 2.85 8.36
C PHE A 22 -8.71 2.21 9.00
N LYS A 23 -8.27 2.73 10.15
CA LYS A 23 -7.16 2.17 10.92
C LYS A 23 -7.44 0.74 11.36
N GLU A 24 -8.64 0.46 11.88
CA GLU A 24 -9.03 -0.89 12.30
C GLU A 24 -8.97 -1.90 11.14
N VAL A 25 -9.49 -1.51 9.97
CA VAL A 25 -9.43 -2.33 8.75
C VAL A 25 -7.99 -2.52 8.29
N LEU A 26 -7.19 -1.45 8.30
CA LEU A 26 -5.78 -1.49 7.92
C LEU A 26 -4.97 -2.42 8.83
N ASP A 27 -5.14 -2.30 10.15
CA ASP A 27 -4.45 -3.15 11.13
C ASP A 27 -4.81 -4.63 10.94
N THR A 28 -6.07 -4.92 10.61
CA THR A 28 -6.54 -6.28 10.31
C THR A 28 -5.92 -6.82 9.02
N ALA A 29 -5.89 -6.01 7.96
CA ALA A 29 -5.27 -6.38 6.69
C ALA A 29 -3.77 -6.66 6.85
N ILE A 30 -3.04 -5.81 7.58
CA ILE A 30 -1.60 -5.99 7.84
C ILE A 30 -1.34 -7.31 8.58
N LYS A 31 -2.12 -7.62 9.62
CA LYS A 31 -1.99 -8.88 10.37
C LYS A 31 -2.21 -10.09 9.47
N LEU A 32 -3.19 -10.03 8.56
CA LEU A 32 -3.48 -11.10 7.61
C LEU A 32 -2.33 -11.27 6.59
N THR A 33 -1.82 -10.17 6.03
CA THR A 33 -0.67 -10.21 5.11
C THR A 33 0.53 -10.90 5.76
N TYR A 34 0.85 -10.54 7.01
CA TYR A 34 1.95 -11.16 7.74
C TYR A 34 1.69 -12.61 8.16
N SER A 35 0.45 -13.01 8.45
CA SER A 35 0.12 -14.41 8.73
C SER A 35 0.31 -15.30 7.49
N MET A 36 0.12 -14.73 6.30
CA MET A 36 0.39 -15.37 5.01
C MET A 36 1.87 -15.35 4.59
N ASN A 37 2.78 -14.86 5.45
CA ASN A 37 4.20 -14.63 5.13
C ASN A 37 4.42 -13.75 3.88
N GLN A 38 3.47 -12.87 3.59
CA GLN A 38 3.61 -11.90 2.51
C GLN A 38 4.21 -10.59 3.05
N PRO A 39 5.02 -9.89 2.24
CA PRO A 39 5.48 -8.57 2.61
C PRO A 39 4.35 -7.55 2.48
N MET A 40 4.44 -6.48 3.26
CA MET A 40 3.70 -5.26 2.96
C MET A 40 4.38 -4.57 1.78
N ILE A 41 3.63 -4.33 0.71
CA ILE A 41 4.14 -3.74 -0.54
C ILE A 41 3.66 -2.29 -0.63
N TYR A 42 4.59 -1.35 -0.80
CA TYR A 42 4.27 0.07 -0.96
C TYR A 42 5.34 0.79 -1.77
N ARG A 43 5.09 2.06 -2.12
CA ARG A 43 6.06 2.92 -2.81
C ARG A 43 6.37 4.14 -1.95
N ASN A 44 7.62 4.57 -1.97
CA ASN A 44 8.07 5.81 -1.33
C ASN A 44 9.11 6.51 -2.23
N SER A 45 9.79 7.53 -1.70
CA SER A 45 10.80 8.31 -2.43
C SER A 45 11.99 7.48 -2.95
N MET A 46 12.19 6.24 -2.50
CA MET A 46 13.23 5.35 -3.02
C MET A 46 12.82 4.61 -4.29
N CYS A 47 11.53 4.55 -4.62
CA CYS A 47 11.01 3.91 -5.83
C CYS A 47 11.04 4.91 -7.00
N VAL A 48 12.21 5.06 -7.61
CA VAL A 48 12.44 6.00 -8.73
C VAL A 48 11.66 5.56 -9.96
N GLU A 49 11.70 4.26 -10.26
CA GLU A 49 11.02 3.71 -11.44
C GLU A 49 9.58 3.26 -11.14
N LYS A 50 8.74 3.22 -12.19
CA LYS A 50 7.31 2.87 -12.05
C LYS A 50 7.08 1.43 -11.57
N ASN A 51 8.00 0.54 -11.88
CA ASN A 51 7.99 -0.87 -11.54
C ASN A 51 8.82 -1.20 -10.29
N GLN A 52 9.20 -0.18 -9.50
CA GLN A 52 9.88 -0.38 -8.23
C GLN A 52 8.94 -0.29 -7.04
N PHE A 53 9.15 -1.18 -6.07
CA PHE A 53 8.33 -1.33 -4.87
C PHE A 53 9.20 -1.62 -3.65
N ILE A 54 8.72 -1.24 -2.47
CA ILE A 54 9.30 -1.64 -1.19
C ILE A 54 8.56 -2.85 -0.68
N HIS A 55 9.29 -3.93 -0.38
CA HIS A 55 8.79 -5.10 0.32
C HIS A 55 9.27 -5.02 1.77
N ASN A 56 8.34 -4.87 2.71
CA ASN A 56 8.61 -4.90 4.15
C ASN A 56 8.05 -6.18 4.76
N TYR A 57 8.94 -7.05 5.24
CA TYR A 57 8.59 -8.33 5.83
C TYR A 57 8.36 -8.20 7.33
N LYS A 58 7.56 -9.11 7.90
CA LYS A 58 7.22 -9.13 9.33
C LYS A 58 8.43 -9.25 10.28
N ASP A 59 9.55 -9.75 9.78
CA ASP A 59 10.80 -9.92 10.52
C ASP A 59 11.71 -8.67 10.47
N GLY A 60 11.24 -7.59 9.85
CA GLY A 60 11.96 -6.33 9.74
C GLY A 60 12.88 -6.23 8.52
N ARG A 61 12.98 -7.28 7.69
CA ARG A 61 13.74 -7.19 6.44
C ARG A 61 13.00 -6.30 5.46
N ILE A 62 13.72 -5.33 4.90
CA ILE A 62 13.16 -4.38 3.94
C ILE A 62 13.98 -4.40 2.66
N TYR A 63 13.30 -4.58 1.53
CA TYR A 63 13.92 -4.65 0.21
C TYR A 63 13.29 -3.65 -0.75
N LEU A 64 14.12 -3.03 -1.58
CA LEU A 64 13.68 -2.40 -2.83
C LEU A 64 13.67 -3.46 -3.91
N ILE A 65 12.50 -3.71 -4.48
CA ILE A 65 12.23 -4.68 -5.53
C ILE A 65 11.94 -3.95 -6.83
N GLU A 66 12.37 -4.52 -7.95
CA GLU A 66 11.93 -4.16 -9.28
C GLU A 66 11.15 -5.32 -9.89
N GLN A 67 9.98 -5.03 -10.45
CA GLN A 67 9.15 -6.01 -11.12
C GLN A 67 9.29 -5.89 -12.64
N ASN A 68 9.49 -7.01 -13.32
CA ASN A 68 9.49 -7.06 -14.78
C ASN A 68 8.06 -6.85 -15.30
N GLN A 69 7.89 -5.88 -16.21
CA GLN A 69 6.58 -5.48 -16.72
C GLN A 69 5.95 -6.51 -17.69
N VAL A 70 6.72 -7.47 -18.19
CA VAL A 70 6.28 -8.46 -19.18
C VAL A 70 5.82 -9.75 -18.52
N ASN A 71 6.55 -10.24 -17.51
CA ASN A 71 6.30 -11.55 -16.88
C ASN A 71 6.06 -11.48 -15.37
N SER A 72 6.05 -10.28 -14.77
CA SER A 72 5.86 -10.04 -13.34
C SER A 72 6.96 -10.62 -12.44
N GLU A 73 8.10 -11.07 -12.98
CA GLU A 73 9.21 -11.54 -12.17
C GLU A 73 9.80 -10.41 -11.32
N GLU A 74 10.13 -10.73 -10.08
CA GLU A 74 10.64 -9.77 -9.11
C GLU A 74 12.15 -9.95 -8.91
N ARG A 75 12.87 -8.83 -8.85
CA ARG A 75 14.30 -8.79 -8.56
C ARG A 75 14.58 -7.84 -7.40
N VAL A 76 15.38 -8.29 -6.44
CA VAL A 76 15.90 -7.41 -5.38
C VAL A 76 16.94 -6.47 -5.96
N ILE A 77 16.68 -5.16 -5.87
CA ILE A 77 17.61 -4.10 -6.25
C ILE A 77 18.50 -3.70 -5.08
N LYS A 78 17.93 -3.60 -3.86
CA LYS A 78 18.67 -3.17 -2.68
C LYS A 78 18.07 -3.71 -1.38
N VAL A 79 18.93 -4.04 -0.43
CA VAL A 79 18.56 -4.30 0.98
C VAL A 79 18.60 -2.99 1.75
N LEU A 80 17.53 -2.67 2.45
CA LEU A 80 17.35 -1.42 3.20
C LEU A 80 17.50 -1.60 4.71
N SER A 81 17.20 -2.80 5.22
CA SER A 81 17.42 -3.21 6.61
C SER A 81 17.45 -4.72 6.73
#